data_AF-A0AAV4SDI0-F1
#
_entry.id   AF-A0AAV4SDI0-F1
#
_cell.length_a   1.000
_cell.length_b   1.000
_cell.length_c   1.000
_cell.angle_alpha   90.00
_cell.angle_beta   90.00
_cell.angle_gamma   90.00
#
_symmetry.space_group_name_H-M   'P 1'
#
loop_
_entity.id
_entity.type
_entity.pdbx_description
1 polymer ?
#
loop_
_entity_poly.entity_id
_entity_poly.type
_entity_poly.pdbx_seq_one_letter_code
_entity_poly.pdbx_strand_id
1 'polypeptide(L)'
;MRRGACWYSMEMAGIVCHTGAGIITKAREIVEQIGRPLELDTDGIWCILPSSFPENFTIKTSNPKKPKLHISYPGAMLNVIVQDHNTNDQYHELVDKENRVYEIRKENSIFFEVDGPYLAMKTVACLVKLAEYEGQKSTSISTAKRLAEFLGDQMVKDAGLSCRFIISKNLKALLKWLKSPGLTDFDIRLILDWEYYIERFSSTVQKIITIPAALQQVPNPVPRVAHPDWLHKRLLEKNDSLKQKKITEIFFHKEKTYDEGTCSVDIPDIEDQFLPSTSSAGLPVCTKRKATSSAKNSRLNKKQRVNLTEAELAMTWQEYLIQQRKAKSIGQGSNLPPISKTSTGGNKTFTGIGQFLRKAKRTVLDSPWQIIQIAETGKSGIYKLWVLIENDLHSIKLNIPRIFYVNQRIPKQGESPLWKKVNRILPRSHQVHNLYEYAIEEEVYQQHSNDILAELSLPHVEGVYETQVSLCFGL
;
A
#
# COMPACT_ATOMS: atom_id res chain seq x y z
N MET A 1 13.97 16.64 13.42
CA MET A 1 13.08 17.73 13.92
C MET A 1 11.86 17.17 14.65
N ARG A 2 12.06 16.45 15.76
CA ARG A 2 10.97 15.83 16.52
C ARG A 2 10.28 16.86 17.41
N ARG A 3 8.94 16.91 17.37
CA ARG A 3 8.17 17.78 18.28
C ARG A 3 8.34 17.31 19.73
N GLY A 4 8.56 18.26 20.65
CA GLY A 4 8.74 17.98 22.07
C GLY A 4 10.13 17.41 22.44
N ALA A 5 11.13 17.52 21.57
CA ALA A 5 12.49 17.14 21.89
C ALA A 5 13.10 18.10 22.93
N CYS A 6 13.80 17.55 23.94
CA CYS A 6 14.50 18.35 24.96
C CYS A 6 15.60 19.25 24.37
N TRP A 7 16.27 18.79 23.32
CA TRP A 7 17.20 19.59 22.52
C TRP A 7 16.62 19.79 21.12
N TYR A 8 15.75 20.79 21.00
CA TYR A 8 15.18 21.19 19.71
C TYR A 8 15.95 22.40 19.18
N SER A 9 16.52 22.28 17.98
CA SER A 9 17.07 23.41 17.21
C SER A 9 16.80 23.20 15.73
N MET A 10 16.16 24.19 15.11
CA MET A 10 15.89 24.18 13.67
C MET A 10 17.13 24.59 12.89
N GLU A 11 17.92 25.47 13.46
CA GLU A 11 19.19 25.98 12.95
C GLU A 11 20.18 24.84 12.79
N MET A 12 20.36 24.01 13.83
CA MET A 12 21.24 22.84 13.77
C MET A 12 20.84 21.89 12.63
N ALA A 13 19.54 21.58 12.51
CA ALA A 13 19.06 20.72 11.44
C ALA A 13 19.23 21.35 10.05
N GLY A 14 18.98 22.65 9.92
CA GLY A 14 19.17 23.39 8.68
C GLY A 14 20.63 23.42 8.23
N ILE A 15 21.57 23.67 9.16
CA ILE A 15 23.01 23.68 8.89
C ILE A 15 23.49 22.30 8.43
N VAL A 16 23.06 21.22 9.09
CA VAL A 16 23.43 19.84 8.69
C VAL A 16 22.95 19.54 7.27
N CYS A 17 21.68 19.82 6.95
CA CYS A 17 21.14 19.58 5.62
C CYS A 17 21.82 20.44 4.55
N HIS A 18 22.06 21.72 4.83
CA HIS A 18 22.72 22.63 3.88
C HIS A 18 24.18 22.22 3.61
N THR A 19 24.90 21.83 4.67
CA THR A 19 26.28 21.35 4.55
C THR A 19 26.35 20.04 3.77
N GLY A 20 25.46 19.08 4.08
CA GLY A 20 25.36 17.82 3.34
C GLY A 20 25.04 18.04 1.86
N ALA A 21 24.09 18.92 1.56
CA ALA A 21 23.76 19.31 0.19
C ALA A 21 24.96 19.94 -0.55
N GLY A 22 25.76 20.76 0.14
CA GLY A 22 26.99 21.32 -0.41
C GLY A 22 28.03 20.24 -0.74
N ILE A 23 28.23 19.28 0.16
CA ILE A 23 29.17 18.17 -0.02
C ILE A 23 28.77 17.32 -1.24
N ILE A 24 27.51 16.89 -1.31
CA ILE A 24 27.05 16.00 -2.39
C ILE A 24 27.02 16.72 -3.75
N THR A 25 26.74 18.02 -3.77
CA THR A 25 26.77 18.82 -5.00
C THR A 25 28.19 18.91 -5.57
N LYS A 26 29.19 19.19 -4.73
CA LYS A 26 30.60 19.19 -5.15
C LYS A 26 31.05 17.81 -5.65
N ALA A 27 30.71 16.74 -4.93
CA ALA A 27 31.03 15.38 -5.34
C ALA A 27 30.42 15.07 -6.72
N ARG A 28 29.17 15.49 -6.96
CA ARG A 28 28.51 15.35 -8.26
C ARG A 28 29.24 16.11 -9.37
N GLU A 29 29.64 17.35 -9.15
CA GLU A 29 30.35 18.16 -10.16
C GLU A 29 31.63 17.47 -10.65
N ILE A 30 32.37 16.83 -9.74
CA ILE A 30 33.56 16.04 -10.10
C ILE A 30 33.18 14.79 -10.88
N VAL A 31 32.16 14.05 -10.41
CA VAL A 31 31.67 12.85 -11.09
C VAL A 31 31.15 13.15 -12.50
N GLU A 32 30.55 14.33 -12.73
CA GLU A 32 30.12 14.79 -14.06
C GLU A 32 31.30 15.02 -15.03
N GLN A 33 32.48 15.36 -14.52
CA GLN A 33 33.67 15.57 -15.36
C GLN A 33 34.34 14.25 -15.76
N ILE A 34 34.28 13.22 -14.90
CA ILE A 34 34.96 11.94 -15.12
C ILE A 34 34.04 10.82 -15.63
N GLY A 35 32.72 10.99 -15.51
CA GLY A 35 31.73 9.98 -15.83
C GLY A 35 30.34 10.58 -15.99
N ARG A 36 29.30 9.78 -15.69
CA ARG A 36 27.90 10.24 -15.78
C ARG A 36 27.16 9.90 -14.49
N PRO A 37 26.72 10.89 -13.70
CA PRO A 37 25.77 10.63 -12.63
C PRO A 37 24.41 10.24 -13.23
N LEU A 38 23.77 9.25 -12.62
CA LEU A 38 22.46 8.73 -13.00
C LEU A 38 21.37 9.20 -12.05
N GLU A 39 21.64 9.16 -10.75
CA GLU A 39 20.72 9.54 -9.68
C GLU A 39 21.49 10.10 -8.49
N LEU A 40 20.91 11.09 -7.82
CA LEU A 40 21.50 11.72 -6.64
C LEU A 40 20.43 11.75 -5.54
N ASP A 41 20.81 11.19 -4.39
CA ASP A 41 20.01 11.19 -3.16
C ASP A 41 20.65 12.12 -2.12
N THR A 42 20.18 12.04 -0.87
CA THR A 42 20.60 12.94 0.22
C THR A 42 22.11 12.94 0.46
N ASP A 43 22.74 11.76 0.37
CA ASP A 43 24.15 11.52 0.71
C ASP A 43 24.86 10.54 -0.25
N GLY A 44 24.18 10.08 -1.30
CA GLY A 44 24.70 9.12 -2.26
C GLY A 44 24.56 9.58 -3.71
N ILE A 45 25.51 9.16 -4.55
CA ILE A 45 25.49 9.41 -6.00
C ILE A 45 25.60 8.06 -6.71
N TRP A 46 24.56 7.70 -7.45
CA TRP A 46 24.62 6.60 -8.40
C TRP A 46 25.23 7.12 -9.68
N CYS A 47 26.37 6.57 -10.10
CA CYS A 47 27.06 7.00 -11.30
C CYS A 47 27.62 5.82 -12.08
N ILE A 48 27.91 6.08 -13.35
CA ILE A 48 28.70 5.19 -14.19
C ILE A 48 30.03 5.86 -14.51
N LEU A 49 31.11 5.11 -14.28
CA LEU A 49 32.47 5.47 -14.66
C LEU A 49 32.91 4.56 -15.81
N PRO A 50 33.85 5.01 -16.67
CA PRO A 50 34.43 4.16 -17.71
C PRO A 50 35.05 2.89 -17.12
N SER A 51 34.98 1.76 -17.83
CA SER A 51 35.58 0.49 -17.38
C SER A 51 37.11 0.53 -17.27
N SER A 52 37.75 1.50 -17.93
CA SER A 52 39.18 1.75 -17.82
C SER A 52 39.54 2.64 -16.63
N PHE A 53 38.56 3.13 -15.87
CA PHE A 53 38.79 4.01 -14.73
C PHE A 53 39.41 3.21 -13.55
N PRO A 54 40.39 3.77 -12.81
CA PRO A 54 40.99 3.08 -11.69
C PRO A 54 39.98 2.80 -10.57
N GLU A 55 39.83 1.53 -10.17
CA GLU A 55 38.93 1.11 -9.10
C GLU A 55 39.69 0.83 -7.80
N ASN A 56 40.09 -0.42 -7.57
CA ASN A 56 40.61 -0.88 -6.28
C ASN A 56 42.09 -1.21 -6.36
N PHE A 57 42.87 -0.65 -5.44
CA PHE A 57 44.28 -0.94 -5.26
C PHE A 57 44.53 -1.65 -3.93
N THR A 58 45.48 -2.58 -3.91
CA THR A 58 45.94 -3.23 -2.68
C THR A 58 47.40 -2.87 -2.44
N ILE A 59 47.66 -2.05 -1.44
CA ILE A 59 49.01 -1.63 -1.05
C ILE A 59 49.52 -2.60 0.02
N LYS A 60 50.73 -3.12 -0.15
CA LYS A 60 51.41 -3.93 0.87
C LYS A 60 52.11 -2.99 1.86
N THR A 61 51.92 -3.20 3.15
CA THR A 61 52.55 -2.39 4.19
C THR A 61 53.56 -3.20 4.99
N SER A 62 54.54 -2.50 5.57
CA SER A 62 55.53 -3.10 6.49
C SER A 62 54.97 -3.34 7.89
N ASN A 63 53.73 -2.91 8.19
CA ASN A 63 53.15 -3.06 9.51
C ASN A 63 52.56 -4.48 9.68
N PRO A 64 53.04 -5.27 10.68
CA PRO A 64 52.60 -6.65 10.86
C PRO A 64 51.11 -6.79 11.17
N LYS A 65 50.45 -5.75 11.73
CA LYS A 65 49.01 -5.77 12.07
C LYS A 65 48.09 -5.52 10.86
N LYS A 66 48.57 -4.84 9.82
CA LYS A 66 47.80 -4.53 8.60
C LYS A 66 48.68 -4.71 7.35
N PRO A 67 49.04 -5.95 7.00
CA PRO A 67 50.01 -6.22 5.93
C PRO A 67 49.51 -5.81 4.55
N LYS A 68 48.19 -5.68 4.37
CA LYS A 68 47.54 -5.22 3.14
C LYS A 68 46.54 -4.11 3.48
N LEU A 69 46.56 -3.05 2.67
CA LEU A 69 45.62 -1.95 2.72
C LEU A 69 44.86 -1.91 1.39
N HIS A 70 43.53 -2.03 1.46
CA HIS A 70 42.65 -1.89 0.31
C HIS A 70 42.21 -0.44 0.19
N ILE A 71 42.35 0.12 -1.01
CA ILE A 71 42.00 1.51 -1.32
C ILE A 71 41.10 1.49 -2.55
N SER A 72 39.89 2.03 -2.39
CA SER A 72 39.05 2.41 -3.52
C SER A 72 39.49 3.80 -3.99
N TYR A 73 40.02 3.88 -5.21
CA TYR A 73 40.47 5.15 -5.80
C TYR A 73 39.34 6.18 -5.95
N PRO A 74 38.13 5.83 -6.47
CA PRO A 74 37.02 6.77 -6.51
C PRO A 74 36.64 7.29 -5.12
N GLY A 75 36.62 6.41 -4.10
CA GLY A 75 36.30 6.79 -2.72
C GLY A 75 37.37 7.69 -2.12
N ALA A 76 38.65 7.34 -2.28
CA ALA A 76 39.77 8.14 -1.79
C ALA A 76 39.81 9.52 -2.44
N MET A 77 39.56 9.61 -3.75
CA MET A 77 39.49 10.88 -4.49
C MET A 77 38.43 11.81 -3.90
N LEU A 78 37.21 11.31 -3.68
CA LEU A 78 36.14 12.11 -3.08
C LEU A 78 36.45 12.49 -1.62
N ASN A 79 37.07 11.59 -0.85
CA ASN A 79 37.43 11.84 0.54
C ASN A 79 38.49 12.94 0.71
N VAL A 80 39.45 13.05 -0.20
CA VAL A 80 40.43 14.15 -0.19
C VAL A 80 39.71 15.50 -0.37
N ILE A 81 38.75 15.58 -1.30
CA ILE A 81 38.00 16.81 -1.58
C ILE A 81 37.12 17.21 -0.39
N VAL A 82 36.48 16.24 0.27
CA VAL A 82 35.73 16.48 1.51
C VAL A 82 36.67 16.96 2.62
N GLN A 83 37.86 16.38 2.73
CA GLN A 83 38.85 16.81 3.71
C GLN A 83 39.29 18.26 3.46
N ASP A 84 39.57 18.64 2.21
CA ASP A 84 40.06 19.98 1.89
C ASP A 84 39.00 21.08 2.11
N HIS A 85 37.72 20.76 1.93
CA HIS A 85 36.64 21.75 1.97
C HIS A 85 35.75 21.73 3.21
N ASN A 86 35.73 20.63 3.95
CA ASN A 86 34.78 20.42 5.05
C ASN A 86 35.46 20.06 6.38
N THR A 87 36.78 20.19 6.49
CA THR A 87 37.48 20.03 7.77
C THR A 87 37.22 21.22 8.70
N ASN A 88 36.83 20.92 9.93
CA ASN A 88 36.69 21.92 10.97
C ASN A 88 38.04 22.18 11.64
N ASP A 89 38.68 23.27 11.26
CA ASP A 89 39.97 23.71 11.83
C ASP A 89 39.85 24.35 13.22
N GLN A 90 38.62 24.50 13.74
CA GLN A 90 38.33 25.20 14.99
C GLN A 90 37.69 24.28 16.04
N TYR A 91 37.93 22.96 15.96
CA TYR A 91 37.36 22.02 16.92
C TYR A 91 38.09 22.12 18.25
N HIS A 92 37.40 22.60 19.29
CA HIS A 92 37.97 22.75 20.63
C HIS A 92 37.66 21.52 21.47
N GLU A 93 38.68 20.93 22.07
CA GLU A 93 38.56 19.81 23.00
C GLU A 93 39.12 20.20 24.38
N LEU A 94 38.39 19.88 25.44
CA LEU A 94 38.80 20.19 26.81
C LEU A 94 39.83 19.15 27.27
N VAL A 95 41.10 19.55 27.35
CA VAL A 95 42.20 18.67 27.75
C VAL A 95 42.43 18.71 29.26
N ASP A 96 42.29 19.89 29.87
CA ASP A 96 42.39 20.07 31.32
C ASP A 96 41.12 20.69 31.88
N LYS A 97 40.38 19.87 32.64
CA LYS A 97 39.11 20.26 33.24
C LYS A 97 39.27 21.19 34.44
N GLU A 98 40.37 21.09 35.19
CA GLU A 98 40.60 21.89 36.40
C GLU A 98 41.00 23.31 36.02
N ASN A 99 41.92 23.44 35.06
CA ASN A 99 42.41 24.73 34.57
C ASN A 99 41.58 25.30 33.39
N ARG A 100 40.56 24.56 32.92
CA ARG A 100 39.70 24.92 31.77
C ARG A 100 40.50 25.20 30.48
N VAL A 101 41.53 24.39 30.25
CA VAL A 101 42.39 24.52 29.06
C VAL A 101 41.81 23.71 27.91
N TYR A 102 41.66 24.37 26.77
CA TYR A 102 41.19 23.77 25.53
C TYR A 102 42.32 23.68 24.52
N GLU A 103 42.38 22.57 23.79
CA GLU A 103 43.25 22.39 22.63
C GLU A 103 42.40 22.47 21.36
N ILE A 104 42.90 23.19 20.35
CA ILE A 104 42.25 23.27 19.04
C ILE A 104 42.87 22.22 18.13
N ARG A 105 42.03 21.35 17.56
CA ARG A 105 42.45 20.36 16.58
C ARG A 105 41.63 20.47 15.29
N LYS A 106 42.20 19.99 14.19
CA LYS A 106 41.50 19.84 12.92
C LYS A 106 40.67 18.55 12.97
N GLU A 107 39.36 18.67 12.89
CA GLU A 107 38.43 17.53 12.97
C GLU A 107 37.66 17.37 11.66
N ASN A 108 37.70 16.17 11.08
CA ASN A 108 36.81 15.77 10.01
C ASN A 108 36.60 14.25 10.05
N SER A 109 35.34 13.83 10.15
CA SER A 109 34.94 12.43 10.20
C SER A 109 33.99 12.05 9.07
N ILE A 110 33.94 12.85 8.00
CA ILE A 110 33.05 12.64 6.86
C ILE A 110 33.81 11.86 5.80
N PHE A 111 33.31 10.67 5.45
CA PHE A 111 33.91 9.82 4.43
C PHE A 111 32.83 9.26 3.52
N PHE A 112 33.08 9.34 2.22
CA PHE A 112 32.44 8.52 1.21
C PHE A 112 32.98 7.09 1.28
N GLU A 113 32.04 6.16 1.21
CA GLU A 113 32.29 4.76 0.91
C GLU A 113 31.78 4.45 -0.49
N VAL A 114 32.43 3.49 -1.14
CA VAL A 114 32.06 3.05 -2.49
C VAL A 114 31.56 1.62 -2.40
N ASP A 115 30.32 1.40 -2.81
CA ASP A 115 29.74 0.08 -3.03
C ASP A 115 29.61 -0.20 -4.53
N GLY A 116 29.96 -1.43 -4.95
CA GLY A 116 30.08 -1.84 -6.35
C GLY A 116 31.40 -2.54 -6.69
N PRO A 117 31.63 -2.89 -7.98
CA PRO A 117 30.79 -2.57 -9.14
C PRO A 117 29.50 -3.41 -9.22
N TYR A 118 28.40 -2.79 -9.64
CA TYR A 118 27.12 -3.46 -9.85
C TYR A 118 26.96 -3.94 -11.30
N LEU A 119 26.19 -5.03 -11.51
CA LEU A 119 25.97 -5.59 -12.84
C LEU A 119 25.06 -4.71 -13.72
N ALA A 120 24.02 -4.12 -13.14
CA ALA A 120 23.07 -3.27 -13.87
C ALA A 120 22.29 -2.36 -12.91
N MET A 121 21.90 -1.20 -13.42
CA MET A 121 20.98 -0.26 -12.77
C MET A 121 19.87 0.12 -13.76
N LYS A 122 18.62 0.16 -13.29
CA LYS A 122 17.47 0.61 -14.09
C LYS A 122 16.78 1.76 -13.36
N THR A 123 16.79 2.94 -13.96
CA THR A 123 16.10 4.12 -13.44
C THR A 123 14.76 4.33 -14.15
N VAL A 124 13.74 4.75 -13.40
CA VAL A 124 12.39 4.96 -13.90
C VAL A 124 12.19 6.44 -14.24
N ALA A 125 11.63 6.73 -15.41
CA ALA A 125 11.33 8.11 -15.80
C ALA A 125 10.06 8.61 -15.09
N CYS A 126 10.11 9.83 -14.55
CA CYS A 126 8.94 10.46 -13.94
C CYS A 126 8.11 11.25 -14.97
N LEU A 127 6.79 11.06 -14.97
CA LEU A 127 5.84 11.98 -15.59
C LEU A 127 5.36 12.94 -14.48
N VAL A 128 5.88 14.18 -14.49
CA VAL A 128 5.52 15.31 -13.60
C VAL A 128 3.99 15.53 -13.57
N LYS A 129 3.27 16.00 -12.53
CA LYS A 129 3.45 16.21 -11.07
C LYS A 129 2.05 15.97 -10.47
N LEU A 130 1.97 15.44 -9.25
CA LEU A 130 0.74 15.42 -8.46
C LEU A 130 0.50 16.82 -7.89
N ALA A 131 -0.38 17.62 -8.51
CA ALA A 131 -0.84 18.87 -7.94
C ALA A 131 -1.86 18.57 -6.82
N GLU A 132 -1.53 19.05 -5.62
CA GLU A 132 -2.35 19.34 -4.44
C GLU A 132 -3.77 18.71 -4.38
N TYR A 133 -3.87 17.65 -3.57
CA TYR A 133 -5.16 17.13 -3.11
C TYR A 133 -5.67 17.89 -1.88
N GLU A 134 -6.18 19.10 -2.06
CA GLU A 134 -7.01 19.75 -1.05
C GLU A 134 -8.50 19.43 -1.30
N GLY A 135 -9.16 18.78 -0.33
CA GLY A 135 -10.59 18.40 -0.41
C GLY A 135 -10.89 16.91 -0.64
N GLN A 136 -10.03 16.01 -0.15
CA GLN A 136 -9.90 14.59 -0.54
C GLN A 136 -11.21 13.76 -0.57
N LYS A 137 -11.68 13.49 -1.78
CA LYS A 137 -12.37 12.24 -2.11
C LYS A 137 -11.29 11.20 -2.44
N SER A 138 -11.19 10.13 -1.66
CA SER A 138 -10.28 9.01 -1.96
C SER A 138 -11.07 7.73 -2.25
N THR A 139 -10.50 6.86 -3.09
CA THR A 139 -11.08 5.55 -3.38
C THR A 139 -11.22 4.71 -2.11
N SER A 140 -10.27 4.82 -1.17
CA SER A 140 -10.31 4.15 0.13
C SER A 140 -11.46 4.64 1.01
N ILE A 141 -11.72 5.95 1.06
CA ILE A 141 -12.86 6.51 1.81
C ILE A 141 -14.18 6.04 1.22
N SER A 142 -14.33 6.07 -0.11
CA SER A 142 -15.54 5.56 -0.78
C SER A 142 -15.74 4.06 -0.52
N THR A 143 -14.66 3.29 -0.49
CA THR A 143 -14.72 1.84 -0.22
C THR A 143 -15.13 1.56 1.22
N ALA A 144 -14.54 2.27 2.19
CA ALA A 144 -14.90 2.12 3.61
C ALA A 144 -16.38 2.45 3.87
N LYS A 145 -16.90 3.53 3.26
CA LYS A 145 -18.32 3.89 3.33
C LYS A 145 -19.23 2.80 2.76
N ARG A 146 -18.86 2.25 1.60
CA ARG A 146 -19.60 1.14 0.97
C ARG A 146 -19.56 -0.14 1.81
N LEU A 147 -18.43 -0.45 2.45
CA LEU A 147 -18.31 -1.58 3.36
C LEU A 147 -19.19 -1.38 4.61
N ALA A 148 -19.27 -0.16 5.17
CA ALA A 148 -20.17 0.15 6.28
C ALA A 148 -21.65 -0.02 5.88
N GLU A 149 -22.05 0.49 4.71
CA GLU A 149 -23.42 0.34 4.20
C GLU A 149 -23.81 -1.11 3.93
N PHE A 150 -22.85 -1.96 3.52
CA PHE A 150 -23.10 -3.34 3.13
C PHE A 150 -22.98 -4.35 4.28
N LEU A 151 -21.92 -4.26 5.09
CA LEU A 151 -21.62 -5.19 6.18
C LEU A 151 -21.99 -4.62 7.57
N GLY A 152 -22.42 -3.36 7.63
CA GLY A 152 -22.76 -2.64 8.85
C GLY A 152 -21.62 -1.80 9.42
N ASP A 153 -21.99 -0.81 10.23
CA ASP A 153 -21.08 0.19 10.81
C ASP A 153 -20.01 -0.40 11.75
N GLN A 154 -20.13 -1.67 12.16
CA GLN A 154 -19.17 -2.31 13.04
C GLN A 154 -17.80 -2.53 12.38
N MET A 155 -17.73 -2.63 11.05
CA MET A 155 -16.50 -2.85 10.30
C MET A 155 -15.58 -1.62 10.20
N VAL A 156 -16.10 -0.41 10.46
CA VAL A 156 -15.36 0.86 10.30
C VAL A 156 -15.03 1.52 11.64
N LYS A 157 -15.24 0.81 12.75
CA LYS A 157 -14.97 1.33 14.10
C LYS A 157 -13.48 1.36 14.46
N ASP A 158 -12.71 0.42 13.91
CA ASP A 158 -11.29 0.28 14.22
C ASP A 158 -10.42 0.90 13.11
N ALA A 159 -9.33 1.57 13.53
CA ALA A 159 -8.34 2.10 12.60
C ALA A 159 -7.57 0.94 11.91
N GLY A 160 -7.22 1.11 10.63
CA GLY A 160 -6.44 0.13 9.87
C GLY A 160 -7.27 -0.79 8.95
N LEU A 161 -8.49 -0.42 8.59
CA LEU A 161 -9.31 -1.18 7.65
C LEU A 161 -8.63 -1.31 6.27
N SER A 162 -8.35 -2.55 5.85
CA SER A 162 -7.85 -2.85 4.51
C SER A 162 -8.98 -2.72 3.48
N CYS A 163 -9.05 -1.57 2.82
CA CYS A 163 -10.02 -1.29 1.76
C CYS A 163 -9.55 -1.87 0.43
N ARG A 164 -9.89 -3.13 0.14
CA ARG A 164 -9.70 -3.73 -1.19
C ARG A 164 -10.86 -3.33 -2.09
N PHE A 165 -10.58 -2.76 -3.25
CA PHE A 165 -11.59 -2.27 -4.18
C PHE A 165 -11.23 -2.56 -5.63
N ILE A 166 -12.26 -2.53 -6.48
CA ILE A 166 -12.17 -2.54 -7.93
C ILE A 166 -12.86 -1.29 -8.48
N ILE A 167 -12.41 -0.81 -9.64
CA ILE A 167 -13.02 0.32 -10.34
C ILE A 167 -13.97 -0.23 -11.41
N SER A 168 -15.22 0.19 -11.32
CA SER A 168 -16.29 -0.20 -12.24
C SER A 168 -16.54 0.89 -13.27
N LYS A 169 -16.73 0.51 -14.55
CA LYS A 169 -16.97 1.47 -15.65
C LYS A 169 -18.26 2.27 -15.44
N ASN A 170 -19.29 1.60 -14.93
CA ASN A 170 -20.56 2.20 -14.63
C ASN A 170 -20.67 2.51 -13.14
N LEU A 171 -20.91 3.80 -12.81
CA LEU A 171 -21.15 4.30 -11.45
C LEU A 171 -22.30 3.59 -10.72
N LYS A 172 -23.10 2.84 -11.47
CA LYS A 172 -24.35 2.21 -11.05
C LYS A 172 -24.19 0.72 -10.71
N ALA A 173 -23.12 0.01 -11.06
CA ALA A 173 -23.08 -1.47 -11.01
C ALA A 173 -22.89 -2.12 -9.62
N LEU A 174 -23.98 -2.21 -8.83
CA LEU A 174 -24.42 -3.42 -8.10
C LEU A 174 -25.82 -3.14 -7.50
N LEU A 175 -26.85 -3.73 -8.10
CA LEU A 175 -28.30 -3.78 -7.80
C LEU A 175 -28.97 -2.64 -6.99
N LYS A 176 -28.54 -2.30 -5.76
CA LYS A 176 -29.03 -1.10 -5.03
C LYS A 176 -28.58 0.21 -5.69
N TRP A 177 -27.42 0.19 -6.33
CA TRP A 177 -26.86 1.33 -7.04
C TRP A 177 -27.22 1.35 -8.53
N LEU A 178 -27.80 0.25 -9.06
CA LEU A 178 -28.03 0.05 -10.50
C LEU A 178 -29.28 0.72 -11.05
N LYS A 179 -30.35 0.86 -10.25
CA LYS A 179 -31.69 1.24 -10.77
C LYS A 179 -32.04 0.53 -12.10
N SER A 180 -31.58 -0.70 -12.30
CA SER A 180 -31.84 -1.51 -13.50
C SER A 180 -32.03 -2.96 -13.04
N PRO A 181 -33.28 -3.42 -12.89
CA PRO A 181 -33.61 -4.73 -12.31
C PRO A 181 -33.44 -5.92 -13.27
N GLY A 182 -32.79 -5.72 -14.43
CA GLY A 182 -32.78 -6.70 -15.53
C GLY A 182 -31.44 -7.36 -15.85
N LEU A 183 -30.39 -7.19 -15.02
CA LEU A 183 -29.10 -7.82 -15.29
C LEU A 183 -29.10 -9.25 -14.72
N THR A 184 -29.11 -10.24 -15.59
CA THR A 184 -29.10 -11.68 -15.26
C THR A 184 -27.70 -12.28 -15.26
N ASP A 185 -26.73 -11.64 -15.90
CA ASP A 185 -25.34 -12.08 -15.95
C ASP A 185 -24.45 -11.20 -15.06
N PHE A 186 -23.77 -11.84 -14.10
CA PHE A 186 -22.92 -11.20 -13.09
C PHE A 186 -21.42 -11.41 -13.38
N ASP A 187 -21.01 -11.54 -14.64
CA ASP A 187 -19.59 -11.58 -14.98
C ASP A 187 -18.89 -10.27 -14.58
N ILE A 188 -17.88 -10.40 -13.71
CA ILE A 188 -17.04 -9.31 -13.21
C ILE A 188 -16.37 -8.55 -14.36
N ARG A 189 -16.06 -9.22 -15.48
CA ARG A 189 -15.38 -8.60 -16.63
C ARG A 189 -16.22 -7.50 -17.28
N LEU A 190 -17.55 -7.59 -17.19
CA LEU A 190 -18.47 -6.58 -17.73
C LEU A 190 -18.64 -5.38 -16.80
N ILE A 191 -18.30 -5.53 -15.52
CA ILE A 191 -18.44 -4.50 -14.49
C ILE A 191 -17.20 -3.59 -14.46
N LEU A 192 -16.01 -4.17 -14.68
CA LEU A 192 -14.72 -3.48 -14.56
C LEU A 192 -14.51 -2.38 -15.59
N ASP A 193 -13.88 -1.29 -15.15
CA ASP A 193 -13.37 -0.24 -16.03
C ASP A 193 -12.01 -0.61 -16.62
N TRP A 194 -12.03 -1.37 -17.72
CA TRP A 194 -10.79 -1.77 -18.39
C TRP A 194 -9.96 -0.59 -18.89
N GLU A 195 -10.59 0.52 -19.28
CA GLU A 195 -9.89 1.71 -19.79
C GLU A 195 -9.05 2.35 -18.68
N TYR A 196 -9.61 2.50 -17.48
CA TYR A 196 -8.88 2.96 -16.30
C TYR A 196 -7.64 2.10 -15.98
N TYR A 197 -7.78 0.77 -16.02
CA TYR A 197 -6.66 -0.13 -15.72
C TYR A 197 -5.62 -0.15 -16.84
N ILE A 198 -6.05 -0.10 -18.11
CA ILE A 198 -5.15 -0.03 -19.26
C ILE A 198 -4.36 1.28 -19.24
N GLU A 199 -4.98 2.42 -18.91
CA GLU A 199 -4.30 3.72 -18.81
C GLU A 199 -3.23 3.69 -17.72
N ARG A 200 -3.55 3.17 -16.53
CA ARG A 200 -2.57 3.06 -15.43
C ARG A 200 -1.43 2.10 -15.73
N PHE A 201 -1.73 0.97 -16.36
CA PHE A 201 -0.71 0.03 -16.81
C PHE A 201 0.18 0.68 -17.88
N SER A 202 -0.42 1.35 -18.86
CA SER A 202 0.28 2.06 -19.93
C SER A 202 1.18 3.15 -19.38
N SER A 203 0.72 3.93 -18.39
CA SER A 203 1.54 4.92 -17.69
C SER A 203 2.77 4.28 -17.02
N THR A 204 2.60 3.13 -16.38
CA THR A 204 3.72 2.39 -15.77
C THR A 204 4.71 1.88 -16.83
N VAL A 205 4.19 1.29 -17.93
CA VAL A 205 5.01 0.84 -19.07
C VAL A 205 5.76 2.00 -19.70
N GLN A 206 5.14 3.17 -19.85
CA GLN A 206 5.81 4.35 -20.37
C GLN A 206 6.98 4.77 -19.49
N LYS A 207 6.78 4.84 -18.17
CA LYS A 207 7.80 5.27 -17.20
C LYS A 207 9.00 4.32 -17.12
N ILE A 208 8.75 3.01 -17.18
CA ILE A 208 9.79 1.99 -16.97
C ILE A 208 10.46 1.59 -18.30
N ILE A 209 9.74 1.59 -19.41
CA ILE A 209 10.19 0.99 -20.67
C ILE A 209 10.28 2.04 -21.78
N THR A 210 9.15 2.63 -22.20
CA THR A 210 9.13 3.37 -23.47
C THR A 210 9.87 4.71 -23.39
N ILE A 211 9.73 5.45 -22.28
CA ILE A 211 10.43 6.74 -22.09
C ILE A 211 11.94 6.52 -21.97
N PRO A 212 12.46 5.62 -21.10
CA PRO A 212 13.90 5.34 -21.05
C PRO A 212 14.46 4.86 -22.39
N ALA A 213 13.76 3.97 -23.10
CA ALA A 213 14.17 3.49 -24.42
C ALA A 213 14.35 4.66 -25.41
N ALA A 214 13.35 5.56 -25.49
CA ALA A 214 13.42 6.74 -26.37
C ALA A 214 14.57 7.70 -26.00
N LEU A 215 14.80 7.95 -24.70
CA LEU A 215 15.90 8.79 -24.24
C LEU A 215 17.27 8.16 -24.52
N GLN A 216 17.35 6.84 -24.54
CA GLN A 216 18.52 6.05 -24.96
C GLN A 216 18.60 5.86 -26.49
N GLN A 217 17.70 6.48 -27.26
CA GLN A 217 17.66 6.42 -28.72
C GLN A 217 17.35 5.02 -29.28
N VAL A 218 16.63 4.20 -28.49
CA VAL A 218 16.11 2.90 -28.89
C VAL A 218 14.66 3.09 -29.39
N PRO A 219 14.26 2.47 -30.51
CA PRO A 219 12.87 2.52 -30.98
C PRO A 219 11.91 1.93 -29.94
N ASN A 220 10.65 2.36 -29.95
CA ASN A 220 9.66 1.90 -28.98
C ASN A 220 9.52 0.36 -28.99
N PRO A 221 9.95 -0.35 -27.93
CA PRO A 221 9.88 -1.81 -27.89
C PRO A 221 8.45 -2.32 -27.69
N VAL A 222 7.51 -1.45 -27.29
CA VAL A 222 6.09 -1.80 -27.08
C VAL A 222 5.20 -0.86 -27.90
N PRO A 223 5.00 -1.11 -29.21
CA PRO A 223 4.20 -0.23 -30.08
C PRO A 223 2.74 -0.08 -29.65
N ARG A 224 2.20 -1.05 -28.90
CA ARG A 224 0.84 -1.00 -28.33
C ARG A 224 0.66 0.15 -27.33
N VAL A 225 1.74 0.63 -26.73
CA VAL A 225 1.75 1.75 -25.80
C VAL A 225 2.56 2.87 -26.44
N ALA A 226 1.85 3.86 -27.00
CA ALA A 226 2.48 5.02 -27.61
C ALA A 226 3.24 5.87 -26.57
N HIS A 227 4.23 6.62 -27.04
CA HIS A 227 4.88 7.63 -26.21
C HIS A 227 3.90 8.77 -25.88
N PRO A 228 4.08 9.45 -24.73
CA PRO A 228 3.37 10.70 -24.46
C PRO A 228 3.64 11.76 -25.54
N ASP A 229 2.65 12.61 -25.82
CA ASP A 229 2.70 13.61 -26.89
C ASP A 229 3.94 14.52 -26.83
N TRP A 230 4.32 14.96 -25.62
CA TRP A 230 5.50 15.81 -25.42
C TRP A 230 6.80 15.12 -25.85
N LEU A 231 6.91 13.81 -25.64
CA LEU A 231 8.10 13.03 -25.99
C LEU A 231 8.10 12.77 -27.49
N HIS A 232 6.93 12.46 -28.06
CA HIS A 232 6.79 12.26 -29.49
C HIS A 232 7.15 13.53 -30.27
N LYS A 233 6.65 14.69 -29.83
CA LYS A 233 7.01 16.00 -30.41
C LYS A 233 8.53 16.25 -30.37
N ARG A 234 9.16 15.97 -29.22
CA ARG A 234 10.62 16.12 -29.06
C ARG A 234 11.43 15.18 -29.95
N LEU A 235 10.95 13.96 -30.17
CA LEU A 235 11.58 13.00 -31.09
C LEU A 235 11.45 13.46 -32.54
N LEU A 236 10.28 13.95 -32.94
CA LEU A 236 10.04 14.51 -34.27
C LEU A 236 10.94 15.72 -34.54
N GLU A 237 11.03 16.67 -33.59
CA GLU A 237 11.93 17.83 -33.70
C GLU A 237 13.41 17.42 -33.84
N LYS A 238 13.84 16.33 -33.18
CA LYS A 238 15.22 15.85 -33.26
C LYS A 238 15.52 15.16 -34.60
N ASN A 239 14.54 14.44 -35.14
CA ASN A 239 14.63 13.70 -36.39
C ASN A 239 14.27 14.54 -37.62
N ASP A 240 13.81 15.78 -37.43
CA ASP A 240 13.53 16.69 -38.53
C ASP A 240 14.82 17.07 -39.27
N SER A 241 14.84 16.78 -40.56
CA SER A 241 15.92 17.15 -41.48
C SER A 241 16.00 18.66 -41.69
N LEU A 242 14.89 19.38 -41.55
CA LEU A 242 14.78 20.81 -41.81
C LEU A 242 14.68 21.58 -40.50
N LYS A 243 15.84 21.78 -39.87
CA LYS A 243 15.93 22.59 -38.63
C LYS A 243 15.84 24.07 -38.98
N GLN A 244 14.81 24.75 -38.46
CA GLN A 244 14.74 26.21 -38.51
C GLN A 244 15.91 26.78 -37.69
N LYS A 245 16.88 27.41 -38.37
CA LYS A 245 17.98 28.12 -37.71
C LYS A 245 17.40 29.26 -36.88
N LYS A 246 17.91 29.48 -35.67
CA LYS A 246 17.47 30.62 -34.87
C LYS A 246 17.86 31.90 -35.61
N ILE A 247 16.97 32.88 -35.62
CA ILE A 247 17.22 34.21 -36.22
C ILE A 247 18.54 34.81 -35.71
N THR A 248 18.88 34.58 -34.43
CA THR A 248 20.14 35.02 -33.81
C THR A 248 21.40 34.39 -34.41
N GLU A 249 21.31 33.23 -35.08
CA GLU A 249 22.42 32.61 -35.81
C GLU A 249 22.53 33.14 -37.25
N ILE A 250 21.49 33.81 -37.75
CA ILE A 250 21.44 34.38 -39.09
C ILE A 250 21.97 35.83 -39.07
N PHE A 251 21.75 36.55 -37.97
CA PHE A 251 22.24 37.92 -37.80
C PHE A 251 23.55 37.94 -37.01
N PHE A 252 24.67 38.05 -37.72
CA PHE A 252 25.93 38.43 -37.12
C PHE A 252 25.97 39.96 -36.94
N HIS A 253 26.29 40.41 -35.73
CA HIS A 253 26.60 41.82 -35.49
C HIS A 253 27.92 42.13 -36.21
N LYS A 254 27.84 42.84 -37.33
CA LYS A 254 29.02 43.35 -38.04
C LYS A 254 29.63 44.45 -37.17
N GLU A 255 30.85 44.24 -36.67
CA GLU A 255 31.59 45.30 -36.00
C GLU A 255 31.75 46.50 -36.94
N LYS A 256 31.37 47.69 -36.46
CA LYS A 256 31.54 48.93 -37.21
C LYS A 256 33.02 49.27 -37.29
N THR A 257 33.63 49.03 -38.44
CA THR A 257 34.84 49.75 -38.85
C THR A 257 34.45 51.19 -39.14
N TYR A 258 35.01 52.13 -38.39
CA TYR A 258 34.89 53.56 -38.64
C TYR A 258 35.74 53.90 -39.87
N ASP A 259 35.09 54.23 -40.99
CA ASP A 259 35.70 54.98 -42.08
C ASP A 259 34.97 56.33 -42.19
N GLU A 260 35.75 57.40 -42.17
CA GLU A 260 35.32 58.78 -42.30
C GLU A 260 34.83 59.05 -43.74
N GLY A 261 33.65 59.65 -43.88
CA GLY A 261 33.28 60.34 -45.13
C GLY A 261 31.82 60.24 -45.57
N THR A 262 31.12 61.38 -45.41
CA THR A 262 29.98 61.87 -46.21
C THR A 262 28.57 61.27 -46.06
N CYS A 263 27.70 62.13 -45.50
CA CYS A 263 26.31 62.48 -45.84
C CYS A 263 25.28 61.39 -46.19
N SER A 264 24.30 61.21 -45.30
CA SER A 264 22.93 60.86 -45.70
C SER A 264 21.89 61.43 -44.73
N VAL A 265 21.14 62.40 -45.25
CA VAL A 265 19.78 62.87 -44.94
C VAL A 265 19.06 62.16 -43.77
N ASP A 266 18.70 62.95 -42.75
CA ASP A 266 17.77 62.57 -41.68
C ASP A 266 16.38 62.26 -42.25
N ILE A 267 15.96 61.00 -42.12
CA ILE A 267 14.56 60.60 -42.29
C ILE A 267 13.96 60.52 -40.88
N PRO A 268 12.99 61.37 -40.50
CA PRO A 268 12.36 61.32 -39.19
C PRO A 268 11.60 60.01 -38.97
N ASP A 269 11.76 59.46 -37.77
CA ASP A 269 11.10 58.25 -37.27
C ASP A 269 9.60 58.50 -37.00
N ILE A 270 8.76 57.49 -37.20
CA ILE A 270 7.30 57.59 -37.28
C ILE A 270 6.61 57.70 -35.90
N GLU A 271 7.37 57.80 -34.81
CA GLU A 271 6.84 57.88 -33.43
C GLU A 271 6.81 59.31 -32.84
N ASP A 272 7.33 60.33 -33.55
CA ASP A 272 7.40 61.71 -33.04
C ASP A 272 6.15 62.59 -33.35
N GLN A 273 5.01 61.99 -33.73
CA GLN A 273 3.78 62.73 -34.00
C GLN A 273 2.72 62.72 -32.90
N PHE A 274 2.90 62.04 -31.75
CA PHE A 274 1.87 62.05 -30.70
C PHE A 274 2.42 61.96 -29.27
N LEU A 275 2.68 63.13 -28.68
CA LEU A 275 2.60 63.38 -27.24
C LEU A 275 2.06 64.81 -26.99
N PRO A 276 1.47 65.12 -25.83
CA PRO A 276 0.28 64.51 -25.24
C PRO A 276 -0.79 65.59 -24.96
N SER A 277 -2.09 65.27 -25.09
CA SER A 277 -3.14 66.10 -24.49
C SER A 277 -4.02 65.28 -23.55
N THR A 278 -4.21 65.86 -22.39
CA THR A 278 -4.99 65.43 -21.24
C THR A 278 -6.42 65.03 -21.60
N SER A 279 -6.81 63.81 -21.25
CA SER A 279 -8.15 63.54 -20.72
C SER A 279 -8.21 62.16 -20.07
N SER A 280 -8.57 62.17 -18.79
CA SER A 280 -8.86 61.03 -17.95
C SER A 280 -9.95 60.12 -18.55
N ALA A 281 -9.59 58.88 -18.87
CA ALA A 281 -10.54 57.79 -19.09
C ALA A 281 -10.09 56.57 -18.28
N GLY A 282 -10.94 56.16 -17.34
CA GLY A 282 -10.66 55.13 -16.35
C GLY A 282 -10.40 53.76 -16.98
N LEU A 283 -9.36 53.10 -16.48
CA LEU A 283 -9.13 51.67 -16.69
C LEU A 283 -10.11 50.87 -15.80
N PRO A 284 -10.77 49.83 -16.32
CA PRO A 284 -11.57 48.95 -15.48
C PRO A 284 -10.66 48.04 -14.64
N VAL A 285 -10.51 48.38 -13.36
CA VAL A 285 -9.87 47.52 -12.36
C VAL A 285 -10.85 46.41 -11.97
N CYS A 286 -10.56 45.18 -12.38
CA CYS A 286 -11.28 44.00 -11.93
C CYS A 286 -10.84 43.67 -10.48
N THR A 287 -11.52 44.25 -9.50
CA THR A 287 -11.38 43.84 -8.10
C THR A 287 -12.07 42.50 -7.89
N LYS A 288 -11.29 41.42 -7.83
CA LYS A 288 -11.74 40.18 -7.19
C LYS A 288 -12.05 40.49 -5.73
N ARG A 289 -13.32 40.77 -5.44
CA ARG A 289 -13.85 40.75 -4.07
C ARG A 289 -13.66 39.33 -3.57
N LYS A 290 -12.68 39.17 -2.69
CA LYS A 290 -12.64 38.07 -1.73
C LYS A 290 -13.96 38.17 -0.96
N ALA A 291 -14.90 37.27 -1.27
CA ALA A 291 -16.06 37.06 -0.45
C ALA A 291 -15.54 36.63 0.92
N THR A 292 -15.44 37.57 1.85
CA THR A 292 -15.46 37.26 3.27
C THR A 292 -16.86 36.71 3.50
N SER A 293 -16.97 35.38 3.44
CA SER A 293 -18.06 34.67 4.10
C SER A 293 -17.92 35.00 5.58
N SER A 294 -18.51 36.12 5.98
CA SER A 294 -18.94 36.35 7.34
C SER A 294 -19.95 35.26 7.60
N ALA A 295 -19.44 34.10 8.02
CA ALA A 295 -20.20 33.11 8.71
C ALA A 295 -20.80 33.87 9.89
N LYS A 296 -22.06 34.25 9.76
CA LYS A 296 -22.95 34.41 10.90
C LYS A 296 -22.94 33.06 11.60
N ASN A 297 -21.96 32.87 12.47
CA ASN A 297 -22.07 32.05 13.65
C ASN A 297 -23.13 32.72 14.52
N SER A 298 -24.40 32.59 14.13
CA SER A 298 -25.45 32.54 15.13
C SER A 298 -25.23 31.22 15.86
N ARG A 299 -24.33 31.25 16.86
CA ARG A 299 -24.47 30.37 18.02
C ARG A 299 -25.90 30.60 18.52
N LEU A 300 -26.80 29.71 18.16
CA LEU A 300 -28.03 29.47 18.90
C LEU A 300 -27.62 28.92 20.27
N ASN A 301 -27.10 29.81 21.13
CA ASN A 301 -27.23 29.64 22.57
C ASN A 301 -28.64 30.09 22.93
N LYS A 302 -29.60 29.22 22.64
CA LYS A 302 -30.86 29.16 23.37
C LYS A 302 -30.96 27.74 23.91
N LYS A 303 -30.36 27.52 25.09
CA LYS A 303 -30.97 26.59 26.06
C LYS A 303 -32.30 27.22 26.47
N GLN A 304 -33.28 27.15 25.59
CA GLN A 304 -34.66 27.34 25.97
C GLN A 304 -35.04 26.01 26.61
N ARG A 305 -34.94 25.96 27.95
CA ARG A 305 -35.54 24.87 28.72
C ARG A 305 -37.03 24.92 28.41
N VAL A 306 -37.47 24.06 27.51
CA VAL A 306 -38.88 23.71 27.40
C VAL A 306 -39.15 22.86 28.64
N ASN A 307 -40.02 23.34 29.53
CA ASN A 307 -40.56 22.52 30.62
C ASN A 307 -41.48 21.48 29.98
N LEU A 308 -40.89 20.41 29.45
CA LEU A 308 -41.63 19.23 29.01
C LEU A 308 -42.19 18.56 30.27
N THR A 309 -43.46 18.21 30.22
CA THR A 309 -44.10 17.45 31.30
C THR A 309 -43.49 16.06 31.37
N GLU A 310 -43.54 15.43 32.55
CA GLU A 310 -42.95 14.10 32.80
C GLU A 310 -43.46 13.02 31.82
N ALA A 311 -44.69 13.20 31.30
CA ALA A 311 -45.29 12.36 30.27
C ALA A 311 -44.65 12.51 28.88
N GLU A 312 -44.24 13.72 28.47
CA GLU A 312 -43.57 13.96 27.17
C GLU A 312 -42.13 13.46 27.17
N LEU A 313 -41.45 13.52 28.32
CA LEU A 313 -40.16 12.87 28.53
C LEU A 313 -40.28 11.34 28.45
N ALA A 314 -41.30 10.74 29.07
CA ALA A 314 -41.52 9.29 29.00
C ALA A 314 -41.80 8.80 27.56
N MET A 315 -42.58 9.56 26.79
CA MET A 315 -42.87 9.27 25.38
C MET A 315 -41.61 9.33 24.50
N THR A 316 -40.77 10.37 24.67
CA THR A 316 -39.51 10.49 23.92
C THR A 316 -38.49 9.41 24.32
N TRP A 317 -38.47 8.97 25.58
CA TRP A 317 -37.65 7.84 26.02
C TRP A 317 -38.15 6.49 25.47
N GLN A 318 -39.46 6.28 25.38
CA GLN A 318 -40.03 5.09 24.75
C GLN A 318 -39.76 5.06 23.25
N GLU A 319 -39.90 6.19 22.55
CA GLU A 319 -39.53 6.31 21.14
C GLU A 319 -38.05 6.09 20.90
N TYR A 320 -37.18 6.58 21.80
CA TYR A 320 -35.75 6.32 21.79
C TYR A 320 -35.42 4.82 22.00
N LEU A 321 -36.12 4.15 22.92
CA LEU A 321 -35.98 2.70 23.14
C LEU A 321 -36.51 1.89 21.96
N ILE A 322 -37.60 2.32 21.32
CA ILE A 322 -38.15 1.72 20.10
C ILE A 322 -37.19 1.93 18.93
N GLN A 323 -36.56 3.10 18.79
CA GLN A 323 -35.50 3.35 17.82
C GLN A 323 -34.27 2.46 18.08
N GLN A 324 -33.83 2.30 19.34
CA GLN A 324 -32.76 1.37 19.67
C GLN A 324 -33.13 -0.09 19.37
N ARG A 325 -34.37 -0.50 19.66
CA ARG A 325 -34.85 -1.86 19.35
C ARG A 325 -34.97 -2.08 17.84
N LYS A 326 -35.42 -1.09 17.07
CA LYS A 326 -35.43 -1.12 15.60
C LYS A 326 -34.01 -1.16 15.02
N ALA A 327 -33.08 -0.35 15.53
CA ALA A 327 -31.68 -0.36 15.11
C ALA A 327 -30.97 -1.68 15.46
N LYS A 328 -31.27 -2.28 16.62
CA LYS A 328 -30.75 -3.61 17.01
C LYS A 328 -31.40 -4.75 16.23
N SER A 329 -32.69 -4.67 15.92
CA SER A 329 -33.44 -5.69 15.18
C SER A 329 -33.09 -5.71 13.68
N ILE A 330 -32.96 -4.53 13.05
CA ILE A 330 -32.61 -4.40 11.63
C ILE A 330 -31.16 -4.85 11.36
N GLY A 331 -30.25 -4.72 12.33
CA GLY A 331 -28.85 -5.13 12.18
C GLY A 331 -28.55 -6.62 12.48
N GLN A 332 -29.45 -7.35 13.14
CA GLN A 332 -29.21 -8.74 13.55
C GLN A 332 -30.03 -9.79 12.79
N GLY A 333 -31.12 -9.42 12.11
CA GLY A 333 -32.05 -10.39 11.53
C GLY A 333 -31.66 -11.01 10.18
N SER A 334 -30.60 -10.53 9.51
CA SER A 334 -30.26 -10.98 8.13
C SER A 334 -28.77 -11.22 7.87
N ASN A 335 -27.97 -11.42 8.91
CA ASN A 335 -26.55 -11.70 8.75
C ASN A 335 -26.23 -13.18 9.02
N LEU A 336 -25.67 -13.83 7.99
CA LEU A 336 -24.96 -15.11 8.05
C LEU A 336 -24.00 -15.14 9.26
N PRO A 337 -23.79 -16.31 9.90
CA PRO A 337 -22.87 -16.42 11.02
C PRO A 337 -21.46 -16.00 10.59
N PRO A 338 -20.72 -15.26 11.44
CA PRO A 338 -19.38 -14.82 11.11
C PRO A 338 -18.45 -16.04 10.95
N ILE A 339 -17.71 -16.07 9.85
CA ILE A 339 -16.59 -16.99 9.64
C ILE A 339 -15.65 -16.88 10.84
N SER A 340 -15.59 -17.93 11.65
CA SER A 340 -14.67 -18.04 12.76
C SER A 340 -13.26 -18.19 12.22
N LYS A 341 -12.47 -17.12 12.27
CA LYS A 341 -11.03 -17.24 12.17
C LYS A 341 -10.52 -17.92 13.44
N THR A 342 -9.85 -19.04 13.25
CA THR A 342 -9.00 -19.69 14.24
C THR A 342 -7.86 -18.72 14.60
N SER A 343 -7.98 -18.01 15.72
CA SER A 343 -6.87 -17.31 16.35
C SER A 343 -6.44 -18.07 17.59
N THR A 344 -5.39 -18.87 17.44
CA THR A 344 -4.58 -19.40 18.53
C THR A 344 -3.82 -18.26 19.20
N GLY A 345 -3.90 -18.17 20.53
CA GLY A 345 -2.92 -17.47 21.37
C GLY A 345 -3.38 -16.13 21.95
N GLY A 346 -3.63 -16.13 23.27
CA GLY A 346 -3.75 -14.90 24.06
C GLY A 346 -4.55 -15.11 25.34
N ASN A 347 -3.89 -15.61 26.39
CA ASN A 347 -4.44 -15.68 27.75
C ASN A 347 -4.81 -14.27 28.25
N LYS A 348 -6.07 -13.87 28.07
CA LYS A 348 -6.68 -12.81 28.87
C LYS A 348 -7.33 -13.46 30.10
N THR A 349 -6.87 -13.06 31.28
CA THR A 349 -7.52 -13.36 32.54
C THR A 349 -8.92 -12.74 32.55
N PHE A 350 -9.95 -13.58 32.44
CA PHE A 350 -11.35 -13.17 32.61
C PHE A 350 -11.73 -13.28 34.09
N THR A 351 -12.08 -12.16 34.73
CA THR A 351 -12.61 -12.11 36.11
C THR A 351 -14.14 -12.07 36.12
N GLY A 352 -14.78 -12.83 37.01
CA GLY A 352 -16.23 -12.83 37.27
C GLY A 352 -16.99 -14.00 36.64
N ILE A 353 -17.96 -13.70 35.76
CA ILE A 353 -18.87 -14.67 35.08
C ILE A 353 -18.15 -15.82 34.38
N GLY A 354 -16.91 -15.62 33.93
CA GLY A 354 -16.08 -16.65 33.31
C GLY A 354 -15.78 -17.84 34.24
N GLN A 355 -15.69 -17.61 35.56
CA GLN A 355 -15.40 -18.66 36.53
C GLN A 355 -16.63 -19.53 36.82
N PHE A 356 -17.83 -18.94 36.81
CA PHE A 356 -19.10 -19.66 36.90
C PHE A 356 -19.36 -20.52 35.66
N LEU A 357 -19.16 -19.96 34.46
CA LEU A 357 -19.26 -20.69 33.19
C LEU A 357 -18.23 -21.82 33.09
N ARG A 358 -17.02 -21.65 33.63
CA ARG A 358 -16.00 -22.70 33.66
C ARG A 358 -16.36 -23.82 34.65
N LYS A 359 -16.95 -23.49 35.80
CA LYS A 359 -17.45 -24.49 36.77
C LYS A 359 -18.59 -25.32 36.18
N ALA A 360 -19.58 -24.67 35.56
CA ALA A 360 -20.68 -25.36 34.87
C ALA A 360 -20.19 -26.23 33.70
N LYS A 361 -19.21 -25.75 32.92
CA LYS A 361 -18.58 -26.54 31.85
C LYS A 361 -17.79 -27.74 32.36
N ARG A 362 -17.22 -27.64 33.56
CA ARG A 362 -16.43 -28.73 34.16
C ARG A 362 -17.32 -29.85 34.69
N THR A 363 -18.45 -29.54 35.32
CA THR A 363 -19.46 -30.54 35.70
C THR A 363 -19.99 -31.31 34.49
N VAL A 364 -20.19 -30.64 33.36
CA VAL A 364 -20.58 -31.30 32.10
C VAL A 364 -19.50 -32.27 31.59
N LEU A 365 -18.21 -32.05 31.85
CA LEU A 365 -17.13 -32.92 31.35
C LEU A 365 -16.76 -34.06 32.29
N ASP A 366 -16.83 -33.82 33.60
CA ASP A 366 -16.34 -34.74 34.62
C ASP A 366 -17.43 -35.74 35.09
N SER A 367 -18.71 -35.46 34.85
CA SER A 367 -19.85 -36.28 35.28
C SER A 367 -20.38 -37.19 34.15
N PRO A 368 -20.92 -38.39 34.45
CA PRO A 368 -21.44 -39.32 33.45
C PRO A 368 -22.72 -38.78 32.78
N TRP A 369 -22.85 -38.99 31.48
CA TRP A 369 -23.97 -38.49 30.67
C TRP A 369 -25.07 -39.53 30.58
N GLN A 370 -26.28 -39.18 31.02
CA GLN A 370 -27.48 -39.95 30.72
C GLN A 370 -28.20 -39.31 29.54
N ILE A 371 -28.14 -39.96 28.37
CA ILE A 371 -28.74 -39.44 27.14
C ILE A 371 -30.24 -39.72 27.17
N ILE A 372 -31.05 -38.65 27.14
CA ILE A 372 -32.51 -38.75 27.10
C ILE A 372 -33.01 -38.77 25.66
N GLN A 373 -32.52 -37.84 24.83
CA GLN A 373 -32.98 -37.69 23.45
C GLN A 373 -31.90 -37.14 22.54
N ILE A 374 -31.84 -37.68 21.33
CA ILE A 374 -31.07 -37.15 20.20
C ILE A 374 -32.07 -36.66 19.16
N ALA A 375 -32.03 -35.37 18.84
CA ALA A 375 -32.94 -34.75 17.88
C ALA A 375 -32.15 -34.10 16.74
N GLU A 376 -32.59 -34.31 15.50
CA GLU A 376 -32.04 -33.62 14.33
C GLU A 376 -32.37 -32.13 14.38
N THR A 377 -31.42 -31.29 13.97
CA THR A 377 -31.67 -29.86 13.81
C THR A 377 -31.92 -29.53 12.33
N GLY A 378 -32.34 -28.29 12.03
CA GLY A 378 -32.51 -27.84 10.64
C GLY A 378 -31.21 -27.77 9.82
N LYS A 379 -30.05 -28.08 10.42
CA LYS A 379 -28.76 -28.20 9.73
C LYS A 379 -28.28 -29.65 9.80
N SER A 380 -27.96 -30.24 8.65
CA SER A 380 -27.43 -31.60 8.55
C SER A 380 -26.06 -31.70 9.24
N GLY A 381 -25.79 -32.80 9.95
CA GLY A 381 -24.58 -33.00 10.76
C GLY A 381 -24.62 -32.42 12.17
N ILE A 382 -25.61 -31.58 12.50
CA ILE A 382 -25.77 -31.02 13.85
C ILE A 382 -26.99 -31.64 14.53
N TYR A 383 -26.73 -32.37 15.60
CA TYR A 383 -27.74 -32.97 16.45
C TYR A 383 -27.87 -32.19 17.75
N LYS A 384 -29.08 -32.11 18.27
CA LYS A 384 -29.38 -31.58 19.60
C LYS A 384 -29.52 -32.75 20.56
N LEU A 385 -28.58 -32.85 21.50
CA LEU A 385 -28.52 -33.87 22.52
C LEU A 385 -29.10 -33.32 23.83
N TRP A 386 -30.13 -33.97 24.35
CA TRP A 386 -30.65 -33.72 25.69
C TRP A 386 -30.05 -34.72 26.66
N VAL A 387 -29.22 -34.24 27.58
CA VAL A 387 -28.47 -35.05 28.55
C VAL A 387 -28.89 -34.66 29.95
N LEU A 388 -29.18 -35.64 30.79
CA LEU A 388 -29.27 -35.44 32.23
C LEU A 388 -27.88 -35.64 32.85
N ILE A 389 -27.38 -34.61 33.51
CA ILE A 389 -26.11 -34.65 34.23
C ILE A 389 -26.42 -34.31 35.67
N GLU A 390 -26.20 -35.27 36.57
CA GLU A 390 -26.64 -35.19 37.97
C GLU A 390 -28.16 -34.96 38.07
N ASN A 391 -28.59 -33.73 38.36
CA ASN A 391 -30.01 -33.34 38.45
C ASN A 391 -30.46 -32.34 37.38
N ASP A 392 -29.54 -31.86 36.53
CA ASP A 392 -29.82 -30.80 35.57
C ASP A 392 -29.90 -31.34 34.15
N LEU A 393 -30.92 -30.88 33.42
CA LEU A 393 -31.10 -31.19 32.00
C LEU A 393 -30.31 -30.19 31.14
N HIS A 394 -29.35 -30.70 30.39
CA HIS A 394 -28.53 -29.92 29.47
C HIS A 394 -28.90 -30.20 28.01
N SER A 395 -29.02 -29.13 27.22
CA SER A 395 -29.11 -29.20 25.77
C SER A 395 -27.73 -28.96 25.17
N ILE A 396 -27.06 -30.03 24.74
CA ILE A 396 -25.73 -30.00 24.11
C ILE A 396 -25.91 -30.06 22.58
N LYS A 397 -25.14 -29.26 21.84
CA LYS A 397 -25.06 -29.36 20.38
C LYS A 397 -23.95 -30.32 20.03
N LEU A 398 -24.29 -31.39 19.32
CA LEU A 398 -23.34 -32.39 18.86
C LEU A 398 -23.10 -32.19 17.36
N ASN A 399 -21.84 -32.02 16.97
CA ASN A 399 -21.42 -31.93 15.57
C ASN A 399 -20.83 -33.29 15.17
N ILE A 400 -21.50 -33.99 14.26
CA ILE A 400 -21.07 -35.32 13.81
C ILE A 400 -20.53 -35.17 12.38
N PRO A 401 -19.22 -35.38 12.18
CA PRO A 401 -18.65 -35.41 10.83
C PRO A 401 -19.06 -36.70 10.11
N ARG A 402 -19.13 -36.62 8.78
CA ARG A 402 -19.22 -37.79 7.90
C ARG A 402 -17.88 -38.49 7.86
N ILE A 403 -17.87 -39.75 8.28
CA ILE A 403 -16.69 -40.62 8.23
C ILE A 403 -16.89 -41.62 7.09
N PHE A 404 -15.89 -41.75 6.22
CA PHE A 404 -15.88 -42.77 5.17
C PHE A 404 -14.45 -43.20 4.86
N TYR A 405 -14.30 -44.38 4.26
CA TYR A 405 -12.98 -44.96 3.98
C TYR A 405 -12.71 -45.07 2.48
N VAL A 406 -11.48 -44.77 2.09
CA VAL A 406 -11.04 -44.83 0.69
C VAL A 406 -9.80 -45.70 0.59
N ASN A 407 -9.89 -46.78 -0.18
CA ASN A 407 -8.76 -47.66 -0.48
C ASN A 407 -8.09 -47.21 -1.78
N GLN A 408 -6.82 -46.82 -1.70
CA GLN A 408 -6.05 -46.32 -2.85
C GLN A 408 -4.86 -47.20 -3.17
N ARG A 409 -4.61 -47.41 -4.47
CA ARG A 409 -3.45 -48.18 -4.96
C ARG A 409 -2.14 -47.44 -4.74
N ILE A 410 -2.17 -46.11 -4.84
CA ILE A 410 -1.01 -45.22 -4.70
C ILE A 410 -1.09 -44.55 -3.32
N PRO A 411 0.00 -44.49 -2.55
CA PRO A 411 0.01 -43.78 -1.27
C PRO A 411 -0.04 -42.25 -1.48
N LYS A 412 -0.92 -41.56 -0.76
CA LYS A 412 -0.91 -40.09 -0.66
C LYS A 412 0.33 -39.62 0.11
N GLN A 413 0.96 -38.53 -0.36
CA GLN A 413 2.10 -37.88 0.30
C GLN A 413 1.62 -36.75 1.22
N GLY A 414 2.17 -36.68 2.44
CA GLY A 414 1.85 -35.66 3.46
C GLY A 414 0.85 -36.11 4.53
N GLU A 415 0.78 -35.41 5.65
CA GLU A 415 -0.27 -35.57 6.66
C GLU A 415 -1.29 -34.43 6.51
N SER A 416 -2.57 -34.74 6.41
CA SER A 416 -3.66 -33.76 6.37
C SER A 416 -4.60 -33.99 7.54
N PRO A 417 -5.16 -32.94 8.18
CA PRO A 417 -6.17 -33.11 9.22
C PRO A 417 -7.48 -33.74 8.69
N LEU A 418 -7.69 -33.77 7.38
CA LEU A 418 -8.90 -34.31 6.74
C LEU A 418 -8.89 -35.83 6.62
N TRP A 419 -7.71 -36.46 6.57
CA TRP A 419 -7.60 -37.90 6.34
C TRP A 419 -6.44 -38.52 7.11
N LYS A 420 -6.65 -39.76 7.56
CA LYS A 420 -5.66 -40.53 8.32
C LYS A 420 -5.49 -41.92 7.71
N LYS A 421 -4.24 -42.38 7.59
CA LYS A 421 -3.98 -43.78 7.18
C LYS A 421 -4.37 -44.73 8.31
N VAL A 422 -5.20 -45.72 7.99
CA VAL A 422 -5.73 -46.68 8.97
C VAL A 422 -5.54 -48.11 8.49
N ASN A 423 -5.54 -49.06 9.43
CA ASN A 423 -5.50 -50.48 9.14
C ASN A 423 -6.80 -51.13 9.62
N ARG A 424 -7.70 -51.44 8.67
CA ARG A 424 -9.02 -52.06 8.91
C ARG A 424 -9.22 -53.18 7.89
N ILE A 425 -10.06 -54.15 8.26
CA ILE A 425 -10.44 -55.26 7.37
C ILE A 425 -11.58 -54.76 6.48
N LEU A 426 -11.40 -54.86 5.15
CA LEU A 426 -12.42 -54.45 4.19
C LEU A 426 -13.51 -55.52 4.02
N PRO A 427 -14.77 -55.12 3.72
CA PRO A 427 -15.83 -56.05 3.42
C PRO A 427 -15.47 -57.01 2.27
N ARG A 428 -15.98 -58.25 2.32
CA ARG A 428 -15.78 -59.29 1.30
C ARG A 428 -14.31 -59.68 1.05
N SER A 429 -13.44 -59.50 2.04
CA SER A 429 -12.01 -59.85 1.96
C SER A 429 -11.27 -59.16 0.81
N HIS A 430 -11.68 -57.94 0.45
CA HIS A 430 -10.95 -57.14 -0.52
C HIS A 430 -9.52 -56.83 -0.03
N GLN A 431 -8.57 -56.76 -0.95
CA GLN A 431 -7.18 -56.45 -0.63
C GLN A 431 -7.03 -55.00 -0.16
N VAL A 432 -6.46 -54.81 1.03
CA VAL A 432 -6.14 -53.50 1.58
C VAL A 432 -4.82 -53.03 0.96
N HIS A 433 -4.85 -51.94 0.19
CA HIS A 433 -3.65 -51.30 -0.35
C HIS A 433 -3.20 -50.18 0.61
N ASN A 434 -3.72 -48.96 0.40
CA ASN A 434 -3.55 -47.84 1.31
C ASN A 434 -4.93 -47.32 1.69
N LEU A 435 -5.40 -47.70 2.88
CA LEU A 435 -6.70 -47.30 3.38
C LEU A 435 -6.61 -45.99 4.18
N TYR A 436 -7.46 -45.05 3.81
CA TYR A 436 -7.55 -43.74 4.44
C TYR A 436 -8.95 -43.51 5.00
N GLU A 437 -9.02 -43.08 6.26
CA GLU A 437 -10.23 -42.61 6.93
C GLU A 437 -10.35 -41.11 6.71
N TYR A 438 -11.46 -40.65 6.12
CA TYR A 438 -11.78 -39.24 5.95
C TYR A 438 -12.81 -38.82 6.98
N ALA A 439 -12.58 -37.71 7.67
CA ALA A 439 -13.52 -37.11 8.61
C ALA A 439 -13.86 -35.69 8.14
N ILE A 440 -15.02 -35.52 7.51
CA ILE A 440 -15.44 -34.26 6.87
C ILE A 440 -16.72 -33.78 7.53
N GLU A 441 -16.83 -32.48 7.81
CA GLU A 441 -18.10 -31.91 8.29
C GLU A 441 -19.21 -32.09 7.23
N GLU A 442 -20.40 -32.52 7.66
CA GLU A 442 -21.50 -32.85 6.73
C GLU A 442 -21.90 -31.66 5.84
N GLU A 443 -21.86 -30.43 6.36
CA GLU A 443 -22.17 -29.22 5.57
C GLU A 443 -21.18 -29.05 4.40
N VAL A 444 -19.89 -29.31 4.63
CA VAL A 444 -18.83 -29.25 3.61
C VAL A 444 -19.00 -30.39 2.61
N TYR A 445 -19.30 -31.60 3.11
CA TYR A 445 -19.55 -32.76 2.26
C TYR A 445 -20.73 -32.54 1.30
N GLN A 446 -21.82 -31.90 1.76
CA GLN A 446 -22.96 -31.59 0.91
C GLN A 446 -22.64 -30.52 -0.14
N GLN A 447 -21.97 -29.42 0.26
CA GLN A 447 -21.60 -28.33 -0.64
C GLN A 447 -20.65 -28.79 -1.76
N HIS A 448 -19.69 -29.66 -1.43
CA HIS A 448 -18.66 -30.15 -2.36
C HIS A 448 -18.88 -31.60 -2.80
N SER A 449 -20.10 -32.12 -2.70
CA SER A 449 -20.41 -33.52 -3.00
C SER A 449 -19.97 -33.95 -4.40
N ASN A 450 -20.18 -33.10 -5.41
CA ASN A 450 -19.79 -33.38 -6.80
C ASN A 450 -18.26 -33.42 -6.97
N ASP A 451 -17.53 -32.50 -6.34
CA ASP A 451 -16.07 -32.43 -6.42
C ASP A 451 -15.45 -33.65 -5.72
N ILE A 452 -15.99 -34.03 -4.56
CA ILE A 452 -15.57 -35.21 -3.80
C ILE A 452 -15.84 -36.47 -4.61
N LEU A 453 -17.03 -36.61 -5.21
CA LEU A 453 -17.34 -37.76 -6.08
C LEU A 453 -16.40 -37.84 -7.29
N ALA A 454 -16.03 -36.70 -7.89
CA ALA A 454 -15.06 -36.66 -8.98
C ALA A 454 -13.66 -37.14 -8.52
N GLU A 455 -13.17 -36.70 -7.36
CA GLU A 455 -11.89 -37.19 -6.80
C GLU A 455 -11.95 -38.69 -6.47
N LEU A 456 -13.06 -39.14 -5.90
CA LEU A 456 -13.27 -40.55 -5.55
C LEU A 456 -13.41 -41.47 -6.77
N SER A 457 -13.72 -40.91 -7.94
CA SER A 457 -13.82 -41.65 -9.21
C SER A 457 -12.48 -41.84 -9.93
N LEU A 458 -11.38 -41.33 -9.37
CA LEU A 458 -10.07 -41.41 -10.02
C LEU A 458 -9.56 -42.86 -10.14
N PRO A 459 -8.85 -43.23 -11.23
CA PRO A 459 -8.47 -44.62 -11.50
C PRO A 459 -7.58 -45.31 -10.45
N HIS A 460 -6.94 -44.51 -9.58
CA HIS A 460 -6.08 -45.02 -8.51
C HIS A 460 -6.87 -45.37 -7.23
N VAL A 461 -8.14 -44.99 -7.16
CA VAL A 461 -9.07 -45.37 -6.09
C VAL A 461 -9.62 -46.76 -6.45
N GLU A 462 -9.38 -47.73 -5.57
CA GLU A 462 -9.91 -49.09 -5.74
C GLU A 462 -11.36 -49.19 -5.27
N GLY A 463 -11.66 -48.56 -4.14
CA GLY A 463 -12.97 -48.68 -3.52
C GLY A 463 -13.19 -47.61 -2.46
N VAL A 464 -14.47 -47.26 -2.31
CA VAL A 464 -14.96 -46.30 -1.32
C VAL A 464 -16.00 -47.00 -0.47
N TYR A 465 -15.89 -46.85 0.86
CA TYR A 465 -16.69 -47.58 1.83
C TYR A 465 -17.35 -46.60 2.81
N GLU A 466 -18.54 -46.95 3.28
CA GLU A 466 -19.33 -46.23 4.30
C GLU A 466 -19.83 -44.82 3.92
N THR A 467 -19.70 -44.39 2.66
CA THR A 467 -20.23 -43.08 2.21
C THR A 467 -21.74 -42.95 2.33
N GLN A 468 -22.50 -44.05 2.36
CA GLN A 468 -23.97 -44.04 2.46
C GLN A 468 -24.49 -44.32 3.87
N VAL A 469 -23.61 -44.46 4.87
CA VAL A 469 -24.02 -44.72 6.25
C VAL A 469 -24.66 -43.45 6.83
N SER A 470 -25.80 -43.61 7.51
CA SER A 470 -26.48 -42.51 8.18
C SER A 470 -25.62 -41.99 9.33
N LEU A 471 -25.57 -40.67 9.50
CA LEU A 471 -24.76 -40.01 10.55
C LEU A 471 -25.10 -40.49 11.96
N CYS A 472 -26.35 -40.92 12.19
CA CYS A 472 -26.79 -41.47 13.47
C CYS A 472 -26.04 -42.74 13.90
N PHE A 473 -25.40 -43.48 12.99
CA PHE A 473 -24.60 -44.66 13.35
C PHE A 473 -23.22 -44.31 13.92
N GLY A 474 -22.75 -43.08 13.73
CA GLY A 474 -21.47 -42.60 14.28
C GLY A 474 -21.58 -42.00 15.69
N LEU A 475 -22.74 -42.13 16.34
CA LEU A 475 -23.06 -41.61 17.67
C LEU A 475 -22.49 -42.45 18.81
#